data_AF-A0A4Z1KIT7-F1
#
_entry.id   AF-A0A4Z1KIT7-F1
#
_cell.length_a   1.000
_cell.length_b   1.000
_cell.length_c   1.000
_cell.angle_alpha   90.00
_cell.angle_beta   90.00
_cell.angle_gamma   90.00
#
_symmetry.space_group_name_H-M   'P 1'
#
loop_
_entity.id
_entity.type
_entity.pdbx_description
1 polymer ?
#
loop_
_entity_poly.entity_id
_entity_poly.type
_entity_poly.pdbx_seq_one_letter_code
_entity_poly.pdbx_strand_id
1 'polypeptide(L)'
;MVQIKQHIISALAPIAALFSSSPNPIQSAPFTLSVLSDNKYLNGSNIHGCHTGAARTALCVFPKCRARHGEVSPTTFHFNVSAPRVANEPSGSLVYNLPYNTDMVLSQSATMEFNRYSHDFAHPLFAHPGDTEGIFAFHHDRLHLKGHSEQRWYICGGYSPFSTNTYPILVWYRGVGNPYVECIKVEIQRTFV
;
A
#
# COMPACT_ATOMS: atom_id res chain seq x y z
N MET A 1 2.45 -78.36 12.41
CA MET A 1 1.68 -77.28 13.05
C MET A 1 2.67 -76.45 13.86
N VAL A 2 2.50 -75.11 13.86
CA VAL A 2 3.28 -74.11 14.63
C VAL A 2 4.62 -73.69 13.99
N GLN A 3 5.00 -72.41 13.85
CA GLN A 3 4.32 -71.14 13.57
C GLN A 3 5.47 -70.20 13.12
N ILE A 4 5.43 -69.67 11.90
CA ILE A 4 6.44 -68.70 11.41
C ILE A 4 6.13 -67.35 12.07
N LYS A 5 7.00 -66.87 12.97
CA LYS A 5 6.94 -65.48 13.46
C LYS A 5 7.99 -64.65 12.73
N GLN A 6 7.53 -63.93 11.71
CA GLN A 6 8.19 -62.74 11.20
C GLN A 6 8.13 -61.66 12.29
N HIS A 7 9.28 -61.11 12.68
CA HIS A 7 9.31 -59.82 13.37
C HIS A 7 10.17 -58.85 12.57
N ILE A 8 9.44 -57.85 12.09
CA ILE A 8 9.81 -56.76 11.20
C ILE A 8 10.82 -55.86 11.92
N ILE A 9 11.92 -55.55 11.24
CA ILE A 9 12.86 -54.50 11.62
C ILE A 9 12.11 -53.16 11.47
N SER A 10 11.72 -52.55 12.59
CA SER A 10 11.12 -51.22 12.59
C SER A 10 12.24 -50.18 12.45
N ALA A 11 12.45 -49.70 11.23
CA ALA A 11 13.35 -48.58 10.96
C ALA A 11 12.68 -47.27 11.44
N LEU A 12 13.16 -46.73 12.56
CA LEU A 12 12.85 -45.37 13.01
C LEU A 12 13.56 -44.38 12.08
N ALA A 13 12.86 -43.88 11.07
CA ALA A 13 13.29 -42.71 10.31
C ALA A 13 12.99 -41.44 11.14
N PRO A 14 13.98 -40.58 11.45
CA PRO A 14 13.69 -39.30 12.05
C PRO A 14 13.08 -38.41 10.97
N ILE A 15 11.77 -38.15 11.08
CA ILE A 15 11.11 -37.10 10.31
C ILE A 15 11.61 -35.78 10.89
N ALA A 16 12.74 -35.28 10.39
CA ALA A 16 13.09 -33.89 10.55
C ALA A 16 12.02 -33.09 9.80
N ALA A 17 11.03 -32.60 10.53
CA ALA A 17 10.12 -31.58 10.04
C ALA A 17 10.97 -30.38 9.65
N LEU A 18 11.26 -30.25 8.36
CA LEU A 18 11.69 -29.00 7.76
C LEU A 18 10.52 -28.03 7.97
N PHE A 19 10.57 -27.26 9.06
CA PHE A 19 9.80 -26.04 9.17
C PHE A 19 10.30 -25.14 8.05
N SER A 20 9.64 -25.18 6.89
CA SER A 20 9.70 -24.07 5.95
C SER A 20 9.30 -22.84 6.74
N SER A 21 10.26 -21.95 7.02
CA SER A 21 9.93 -20.60 7.47
C SER A 21 9.06 -20.01 6.37
N SER A 22 7.74 -20.00 6.56
CA SER A 22 6.87 -19.13 5.78
C SER A 22 7.49 -17.74 5.91
N PRO A 23 7.96 -17.11 4.81
CA PRO A 23 8.49 -15.76 4.90
C PRO A 23 7.28 -14.85 5.11
N ASN A 24 6.81 -14.75 6.36
CA ASN A 24 5.91 -13.69 6.75
C ASN A 24 6.61 -12.38 6.34
N PRO A 25 5.93 -11.50 5.58
CA PRO A 25 6.55 -10.26 5.16
C PRO A 25 7.06 -9.51 6.39
N ILE A 26 8.25 -8.91 6.28
CA ILE A 26 8.80 -8.08 7.35
C ILE A 26 8.02 -6.77 7.31
N GLN A 27 7.10 -6.60 8.25
CA GLN A 27 6.31 -5.39 8.39
C GLN A 27 7.13 -4.29 9.09
N SER A 28 7.09 -3.08 8.54
CA SER A 28 7.74 -1.92 9.14
C SER A 28 7.05 -1.46 10.43
N ALA A 29 7.75 -0.61 11.20
CA ALA A 29 7.09 0.27 12.16
C ALA A 29 6.01 1.13 11.46
N PRO A 30 4.97 1.57 12.18
CA PRO A 30 3.94 2.44 11.64
C PRO A 30 4.51 3.79 11.16
N PHE A 31 3.93 4.36 10.13
CA PHE A 31 4.29 5.68 9.61
C PHE A 31 3.08 6.43 9.04
N THR A 32 3.25 7.73 8.86
CA THR A 32 2.31 8.61 8.17
C THR A 32 2.86 8.97 6.79
N LEU A 33 1.97 9.41 5.89
CA LEU A 33 2.34 9.88 4.56
C LEU A 33 1.98 11.36 4.41
N SER A 34 2.90 12.15 3.86
CA SER A 34 2.70 13.58 3.61
C SER A 34 3.09 13.96 2.18
N VAL A 35 2.48 15.04 1.71
CA VAL A 35 2.70 15.57 0.36
C VAL A 35 3.85 16.56 0.36
N LEU A 36 4.83 16.37 -0.51
CA LEU A 36 5.76 17.43 -0.91
C LEU A 36 5.40 17.94 -2.30
N SER A 37 5.25 19.25 -2.44
CA SER A 37 4.85 19.90 -3.69
C SER A 37 5.25 21.37 -3.71
N ASP A 38 5.51 21.91 -4.90
CA ASP A 38 5.66 23.37 -5.09
C ASP A 38 4.34 24.12 -4.84
N ASN A 39 3.21 23.41 -4.87
CA ASN A 39 1.92 23.98 -4.50
C ASN A 39 1.81 24.13 -2.97
N LYS A 40 1.92 25.37 -2.48
CA LYS A 40 1.83 25.73 -1.06
C LYS A 40 0.58 25.25 -0.33
N TYR A 41 -0.54 25.01 -1.04
CA TYR A 41 -1.78 24.54 -0.43
C TYR A 41 -1.78 23.03 -0.19
N LEU A 42 -0.98 22.28 -0.95
CA LEU A 42 -0.80 20.84 -0.79
C LEU A 42 0.43 20.50 0.04
N ASN A 43 1.48 21.32 -0.01
CA ASN A 43 2.74 21.02 0.65
C ASN A 43 2.59 20.81 2.16
N GLY A 44 3.12 19.70 2.65
CA GLY A 44 3.00 19.21 4.02
C GLY A 44 1.58 18.83 4.44
N SER A 45 0.66 18.60 3.49
CA SER A 45 -0.65 18.01 3.81
C SER A 45 -0.50 16.51 4.03
N ASN A 46 -1.30 15.95 4.93
CA ASN A 46 -1.30 14.51 5.17
C ASN A 46 -2.09 13.78 4.09
N ILE A 47 -1.62 12.58 3.77
CA ILE A 47 -2.34 11.58 2.99
C ILE A 47 -3.16 10.74 3.97
N HIS A 48 -4.42 10.51 3.61
CA HIS A 48 -5.36 9.76 4.41
C HIS A 48 -5.98 8.61 3.61
N GLY A 49 -6.35 7.55 4.31
CA GLY A 49 -7.22 6.53 3.75
C GLY A 49 -8.65 7.07 3.64
N CYS A 50 -9.17 7.20 2.43
CA CYS A 50 -10.56 7.61 2.19
C CYS A 50 -11.38 6.45 1.63
N HIS A 51 -12.55 6.22 2.21
CA HIS A 51 -13.45 5.16 1.77
C HIS A 51 -14.02 5.47 0.39
N THR A 52 -13.85 4.56 -0.56
CA THR A 52 -14.25 4.71 -1.96
C THR A 52 -15.41 3.81 -2.37
N GLY A 53 -16.02 3.12 -1.39
CA GLY A 53 -17.12 2.17 -1.61
C GLY A 53 -16.66 0.72 -1.50
N ALA A 54 -17.57 -0.20 -1.20
CA ALA A 54 -17.31 -1.66 -1.11
C ALA A 54 -16.09 -2.05 -0.26
N ALA A 55 -15.87 -1.39 0.88
CA ALA A 55 -14.71 -1.58 1.75
C ALA A 55 -13.35 -1.37 1.05
N ARG A 56 -13.34 -0.58 -0.03
CA ARG A 56 -12.12 -0.14 -0.70
C ARG A 56 -11.71 1.23 -0.16
N THR A 57 -10.41 1.43 -0.08
CA THR A 57 -9.83 2.68 0.41
C THR A 57 -8.84 3.20 -0.63
N ALA A 58 -8.93 4.48 -0.99
CA ALA A 58 -7.90 5.15 -1.77
C ALA A 58 -7.07 6.08 -0.90
N LEU A 59 -5.97 6.60 -1.44
CA LEU A 59 -5.17 7.63 -0.79
C LEU A 59 -5.69 9.02 -1.20
N CYS A 60 -6.30 9.73 -0.26
CA CYS A 60 -6.80 11.08 -0.45
C CYS A 60 -5.91 12.12 0.23
N VAL A 61 -5.91 13.33 -0.30
CA VAL A 61 -5.36 14.52 0.36
C VAL A 61 -6.52 15.41 0.77
N PHE A 62 -6.57 15.76 2.04
CA PHE A 62 -7.38 16.90 2.47
C PHE A 62 -6.47 18.12 2.38
N PRO A 63 -6.63 19.00 1.37
CA PRO A 63 -5.91 20.26 1.38
C PRO A 63 -6.22 20.92 2.72
N LYS A 64 -5.20 21.48 3.38
CA LYS A 64 -5.27 22.14 4.69
C LYS A 64 -6.40 23.18 4.73
N CYS A 65 -7.63 22.73 4.93
CA CYS A 65 -8.84 23.52 4.85
C CYS A 65 -9.49 23.47 6.23
N ARG A 66 -9.11 24.49 7.02
CA ARG A 66 -9.84 25.06 8.15
C ARG A 66 -10.53 24.03 9.03
N ALA A 67 -9.84 23.67 10.10
CA ALA A 67 -10.38 23.10 11.33
C ALA A 67 -11.84 23.53 11.61
N ARG A 68 -12.78 22.74 11.11
CA ARG A 68 -14.15 22.62 11.64
C ARG A 68 -14.54 21.17 11.89
N HIS A 69 -13.64 20.24 11.60
CA HIS A 69 -13.64 18.90 12.16
C HIS A 69 -12.34 18.80 12.96
N GLY A 70 -12.45 18.41 14.24
CA GLY A 70 -11.31 18.28 15.15
C GLY A 70 -10.17 17.53 14.49
N GLU A 71 -8.93 17.92 14.81
CA GLU A 71 -7.67 17.36 14.30
C GLU A 71 -7.85 15.93 13.80
N VAL A 72 -8.00 15.76 12.48
CA VAL A 72 -8.01 14.42 11.90
C VAL A 72 -6.57 13.96 12.00
N SER A 73 -6.27 13.15 13.02
CA SER A 73 -4.97 12.53 13.18
C SER A 73 -4.55 11.89 11.85
N PRO A 74 -3.28 12.01 11.45
CA PRO A 74 -2.80 11.42 10.21
C PRO A 74 -3.11 9.92 10.16
N THR A 75 -3.47 9.41 8.98
CA THR A 75 -3.64 7.97 8.80
C THR A 75 -2.29 7.27 8.98
N THR A 76 -2.30 6.18 9.75
CA THR A 76 -1.13 5.33 9.95
C THR A 76 -1.12 4.18 8.95
N PHE A 77 0.03 3.98 8.32
CA PHE A 77 0.30 2.94 7.34
C PHE A 77 1.45 2.05 7.82
N HIS A 78 1.55 0.87 7.22
CA HIS A 78 2.68 -0.03 7.38
C HIS A 78 3.22 -0.42 6.01
N PHE A 79 4.44 -0.96 5.97
CA PHE A 79 5.06 -1.44 4.75
C PHE A 79 5.53 -2.88 4.94
N ASN A 80 4.98 -3.77 4.13
CA ASN A 80 5.32 -5.19 4.14
C ASN A 80 6.35 -5.48 3.06
N VAL A 81 7.58 -5.76 3.47
CA VAL A 81 8.68 -6.12 2.57
C VAL A 81 8.64 -7.62 2.28
N SER A 82 8.73 -8.00 1.01
CA SER A 82 8.99 -9.40 0.64
C SER A 82 10.45 -9.74 1.01
N ALA A 83 10.67 -10.82 1.76
CA ALA A 83 11.99 -11.21 2.30
C ALA A 83 13.12 -11.21 1.23
N PRO A 84 14.38 -10.93 1.62
CA PRO A 84 15.35 -10.27 0.74
C PRO A 84 16.07 -11.26 -0.17
N ARG A 85 16.36 -10.86 -1.42
CA ARG A 85 17.50 -11.32 -2.24
C ARG A 85 17.46 -10.62 -3.60
N VAL A 86 17.86 -9.36 -3.63
CA VAL A 86 18.84 -8.75 -4.56
C VAL A 86 18.94 -7.28 -4.13
N ALA A 87 20.16 -6.77 -4.01
CA ALA A 87 20.45 -5.40 -3.60
C ALA A 87 19.79 -4.35 -4.51
N ASN A 88 19.56 -3.18 -3.91
CA ASN A 88 18.92 -1.96 -4.41
C ASN A 88 17.40 -1.90 -4.16
N GLU A 89 17.06 -1.18 -3.07
CA GLU A 89 15.72 -0.77 -2.62
C GLU A 89 14.67 -1.88 -2.44
N PRO A 90 14.36 -2.29 -1.18
CA PRO A 90 13.33 -3.28 -0.94
C PRO A 90 11.96 -2.74 -1.40
N SER A 91 11.34 -3.47 -2.32
CA SER A 91 9.94 -3.25 -2.70
C SER A 91 9.02 -4.13 -1.86
N GLY A 92 7.77 -3.72 -1.78
CA GLY A 92 6.80 -4.30 -0.89
C GLY A 92 5.41 -3.74 -1.12
N SER A 93 4.55 -3.97 -0.14
CA SER A 93 3.16 -3.56 -0.20
C SER A 93 2.88 -2.54 0.88
N LEU A 94 2.23 -1.45 0.48
CA LEU A 94 1.67 -0.49 1.41
C LEU A 94 0.45 -1.13 2.07
N VAL A 95 0.39 -1.06 3.39
CA VAL A 95 -0.65 -1.69 4.20
C VAL A 95 -1.38 -0.62 4.99
N TYR A 96 -2.70 -0.73 4.97
CA TYR A 96 -3.61 0.09 5.77
C TYR A 96 -4.50 -0.82 6.60
N ASN A 97 -4.54 -0.57 7.91
CA ASN A 97 -5.42 -1.28 8.83
C ASN A 97 -6.67 -0.45 9.02
N LEU A 98 -7.75 -0.80 8.30
CA LEU A 98 -9.03 -0.10 8.37
C LEU A 98 -9.75 -0.50 9.67
N PRO A 99 -9.94 0.41 10.63
CA PRO A 99 -10.78 0.12 11.79
C PRO A 99 -12.25 0.05 11.35
N TYR A 100 -12.94 -1.03 11.68
CA TYR A 100 -14.39 -1.17 11.43
C TYR A 100 -15.20 -1.41 12.70
N ASN A 101 -14.52 -1.64 13.83
CA ASN A 101 -15.09 -1.65 15.19
C ASN A 101 -13.98 -1.25 16.19
N THR A 102 -14.34 -0.99 17.45
CA THR A 102 -13.43 -0.46 18.48
C THR A 102 -12.11 -1.24 18.59
N ASP A 103 -12.16 -2.57 18.50
CA ASP A 103 -11.01 -3.46 18.64
C ASP A 103 -10.75 -4.31 17.39
N MET A 104 -11.43 -4.00 16.28
CA MET A 104 -11.33 -4.80 15.07
C MET A 104 -10.79 -3.98 13.90
N VAL A 105 -9.69 -4.48 13.35
CA VAL A 105 -9.04 -3.92 12.17
C VAL A 105 -9.10 -4.91 11.02
N LEU A 106 -9.38 -4.38 9.83
CA LEU A 106 -9.25 -5.11 8.59
C LEU A 106 -7.95 -4.69 7.92
N SER A 107 -6.96 -5.59 7.90
CA SER A 107 -5.71 -5.34 7.18
C SER A 107 -5.97 -5.40 5.67
N GLN A 108 -5.57 -4.34 4.98
CA GLN A 108 -5.70 -4.17 3.53
C GLN A 108 -4.33 -3.86 2.94
N SER A 109 -4.01 -4.46 1.80
CA SER A 109 -2.81 -4.12 1.02
C SER A 109 -3.21 -3.32 -0.21
N ALA A 110 -2.33 -2.41 -0.63
CA ALA A 110 -2.55 -1.63 -1.82
C ALA A 110 -2.13 -2.39 -3.09
N THR A 111 -2.92 -2.22 -4.15
CA THR A 111 -2.53 -2.46 -5.54
C THR A 111 -2.77 -1.22 -6.38
N MET A 112 -2.10 -1.12 -7.52
CA MET A 112 -2.34 -0.05 -8.48
C MET A 112 -3.56 -0.40 -9.35
N GLU A 113 -4.67 0.31 -9.15
CA GLU A 113 -5.86 0.17 -9.98
C GLU A 113 -5.85 1.23 -11.10
N PHE A 114 -5.82 0.79 -12.35
CA PHE A 114 -5.95 1.67 -13.51
C PHE A 114 -7.37 2.21 -13.62
N ASN A 115 -7.50 3.48 -13.97
CA ASN A 115 -8.80 4.06 -14.24
C ASN A 115 -9.40 3.45 -15.51
N ARG A 116 -10.64 2.95 -15.39
CA ARG A 116 -11.46 2.39 -16.47
C ARG A 116 -11.72 3.34 -17.66
N TYR A 117 -11.64 4.66 -17.45
CA TYR A 117 -11.94 5.69 -18.44
C TYR A 117 -10.69 6.23 -19.14
N SER A 118 -9.57 6.31 -18.43
CA SER A 118 -8.29 6.69 -19.02
C SER A 118 -7.21 5.76 -18.48
N HIS A 119 -6.71 4.89 -19.33
CA HIS A 119 -5.67 3.90 -19.01
C HIS A 119 -4.30 4.53 -18.68
N ASP A 120 -4.22 5.86 -18.69
CA ASP A 120 -3.01 6.62 -18.38
C ASP A 120 -2.83 6.92 -16.89
N PHE A 121 -3.84 6.75 -16.05
CA PHE A 121 -3.68 6.92 -14.60
C PHE A 121 -4.01 5.62 -13.87
N ALA A 122 -3.23 5.37 -12.83
CA ALA A 122 -3.51 4.36 -11.84
C ALA A 122 -3.46 5.00 -10.44
N HIS A 123 -4.12 4.39 -9.46
CA HIS A 123 -4.11 4.88 -8.09
C HIS A 123 -3.94 3.73 -7.11
N PRO A 124 -3.30 3.96 -5.94
CA PRO A 124 -3.25 2.97 -4.89
C PRO A 124 -4.65 2.72 -4.33
N LEU A 125 -5.11 1.48 -4.48
CA LEU A 125 -6.38 1.01 -3.96
C LEU A 125 -6.11 -0.08 -2.93
N PHE A 126 -6.59 0.12 -1.70
CA PHE A 126 -6.56 -0.89 -0.66
C PHE A 126 -7.85 -1.67 -0.67
N ALA A 127 -7.73 -2.99 -0.77
CA ALA A 127 -8.85 -3.93 -0.71
C ALA A 127 -8.46 -5.18 0.09
N HIS A 128 -9.47 -5.92 0.53
CA HIS A 128 -9.31 -7.19 1.23
C HIS A 128 -10.06 -8.31 0.49
N PRO A 129 -9.61 -9.59 0.56
CA PRO A 129 -8.28 -10.09 0.93
C PRO A 129 -7.40 -10.33 -0.31
N GLY A 130 -6.08 -10.12 -0.18
CA GLY A 130 -5.11 -10.90 -0.94
C GLY A 130 -4.44 -10.26 -2.16
N ASP A 131 -4.77 -9.02 -2.53
CA ASP A 131 -4.08 -8.36 -3.64
C ASP A 131 -2.87 -7.57 -3.10
N THR A 132 -1.68 -8.11 -3.32
CA THR A 132 -0.39 -7.48 -2.97
C THR A 132 0.47 -7.43 -4.22
N GLU A 133 0.74 -6.24 -4.73
CA GLU A 133 1.52 -6.09 -5.95
C GLU A 133 3.04 -6.06 -5.65
N GLY A 134 3.46 -5.73 -4.42
CA GLY A 134 4.88 -5.75 -4.04
C GLY A 134 5.75 -4.74 -4.81
N ILE A 135 5.12 -3.77 -5.49
CA ILE A 135 5.78 -2.78 -6.35
C ILE A 135 6.04 -1.44 -5.69
N PHE A 136 5.49 -1.18 -4.49
CA PHE A 136 5.79 0.04 -3.78
C PHE A 136 7.20 -0.05 -3.20
N ALA A 137 7.93 1.04 -3.16
CA ALA A 137 9.25 1.13 -2.56
C ALA A 137 9.42 2.47 -1.85
N PHE A 138 10.40 2.55 -0.95
CA PHE A 138 10.79 3.81 -0.33
C PHE A 138 12.28 4.07 -0.54
N HIS A 139 12.61 5.16 -1.22
CA HIS A 139 13.97 5.65 -1.39
C HIS A 139 14.12 6.99 -0.66
N HIS A 140 15.02 7.06 0.33
CA HIS A 140 15.13 8.23 1.22
C HIS A 140 13.76 8.70 1.76
N ASP A 141 12.94 7.74 2.20
CA ASP A 141 11.58 7.95 2.69
C ASP A 141 10.57 8.55 1.68
N ARG A 142 10.92 8.57 0.39
CA ARG A 142 10.01 8.94 -0.71
C ARG A 142 9.33 7.72 -1.27
N LEU A 143 8.01 7.77 -1.48
CA LEU A 143 7.24 6.69 -2.09
C LEU A 143 7.55 6.57 -3.59
N HIS A 144 7.99 5.39 -4.00
CA HIS A 144 8.37 5.06 -5.37
C HIS A 144 7.57 3.84 -5.87
N LEU A 145 7.41 3.75 -7.19
CA LEU A 145 7.03 2.50 -7.85
C LEU A 145 8.27 1.81 -8.43
N LYS A 146 8.45 0.53 -8.08
CA LYS A 146 9.50 -0.33 -8.60
C LYS A 146 9.39 -0.44 -10.12
N GLY A 147 10.54 -0.40 -10.78
CA GLY A 147 10.62 -0.46 -12.25
C GLY A 147 10.34 0.88 -12.95
N HIS A 148 10.07 1.95 -12.19
CA HIS A 148 9.88 3.29 -12.73
C HIS A 148 10.96 4.23 -12.19
N SER A 149 11.82 4.75 -13.05
CA SER A 149 12.86 5.72 -12.67
C SER A 149 12.30 7.12 -12.42
N GLU A 150 11.29 7.51 -13.20
CA GLU A 150 10.57 8.77 -12.99
C GLU A 150 9.34 8.53 -12.12
N GLN A 151 9.31 9.16 -10.94
CA GLN A 151 8.14 9.14 -10.07
C GLN A 151 7.15 10.21 -10.52
N ARG A 152 6.00 9.75 -11.00
CA ARG A 152 4.97 10.58 -11.65
C ARG A 152 3.70 10.58 -10.82
N TRP A 153 3.85 10.96 -9.56
CA TRP A 153 2.75 11.10 -8.62
C TRP A 153 2.06 12.45 -8.79
N TYR A 154 0.73 12.44 -8.76
CA TYR A 154 -0.10 13.63 -8.87
C TYR A 154 -1.25 13.58 -7.85
N ILE A 155 -1.68 14.75 -7.39
CA ILE A 155 -2.95 14.93 -6.72
C ILE A 155 -3.92 15.55 -7.72
N CYS A 156 -5.01 14.86 -8.03
CA CYS A 156 -5.99 15.31 -9.01
C CYS A 156 -7.33 15.54 -8.31
N GLY A 157 -7.87 16.77 -8.43
CA GLY A 157 -9.26 17.07 -8.08
C GLY A 157 -10.19 16.62 -9.21
N GLY A 158 -11.39 16.15 -8.90
CA GLY A 158 -12.37 15.71 -9.93
C GLY A 158 -12.05 14.36 -10.61
N TYR A 159 -10.83 13.87 -10.47
CA TYR A 159 -10.41 12.56 -10.94
C TYR A 159 -10.63 11.50 -9.84
N SER A 160 -11.88 11.11 -9.60
CA SER A 160 -12.19 9.95 -8.77
C SER A 160 -12.82 8.86 -9.65
N PRO A 161 -12.23 7.65 -9.74
CA PRO A 161 -12.91 6.53 -10.39
C PRO A 161 -14.16 6.07 -9.62
N PHE A 162 -14.38 6.63 -8.43
CA PHE A 162 -15.51 6.37 -7.55
C PHE A 162 -16.50 7.55 -7.65
N SER A 163 -17.76 7.24 -7.96
CA SER A 163 -18.79 8.27 -8.11
C SER A 163 -18.99 9.04 -6.80
N THR A 164 -19.10 10.35 -6.93
CA THR A 164 -19.49 11.38 -5.94
C THR A 164 -18.50 11.79 -4.83
N ASN A 165 -17.32 11.18 -4.72
CA ASN A 165 -16.32 11.65 -3.75
C ASN A 165 -15.55 12.88 -4.26
N THR A 166 -15.65 13.99 -3.52
CA THR A 166 -15.09 15.32 -3.84
C THR A 166 -13.63 15.50 -3.45
N TYR A 167 -12.98 14.46 -2.93
CA TYR A 167 -11.64 14.57 -2.39
C TYR A 167 -10.58 14.37 -3.48
N PRO A 168 -9.54 15.21 -3.51
CA PRO A 168 -8.37 14.96 -4.35
C PRO A 168 -7.69 13.64 -3.96
N ILE A 169 -7.40 12.79 -4.93
CA ILE A 169 -6.74 11.50 -4.71
C ILE A 169 -5.31 11.49 -5.27
N LEU A 170 -4.47 10.66 -4.67
CA LEU A 170 -3.14 10.33 -5.18
C LEU A 170 -3.25 9.37 -6.36
N VAL A 171 -2.67 9.77 -7.48
CA VAL A 171 -2.58 8.96 -8.70
C VAL A 171 -1.16 8.93 -9.23
N TRP A 172 -0.82 7.87 -9.95
CA TRP A 172 0.39 7.74 -10.74
C TRP A 172 0.04 7.83 -12.23
N TYR A 173 0.76 8.67 -12.98
CA TYR A 173 0.49 8.90 -14.40
C TYR A 173 1.50 8.16 -15.30
N ARG A 174 0.98 7.28 -16.15
CA ARG A 174 1.71 6.49 -17.14
C ARG A 174 1.83 7.17 -18.50
N GLY A 175 0.89 8.06 -18.85
CA GLY A 175 0.77 8.62 -20.21
C GLY A 175 1.93 9.53 -20.63
N VAL A 176 1.92 9.98 -21.89
CA VAL A 176 2.99 10.84 -22.44
C VAL A 176 2.75 12.30 -22.07
N GLY A 177 3.80 13.01 -21.64
CA GLY A 177 3.73 14.44 -21.33
C GLY A 177 3.18 14.75 -19.94
N ASN A 178 2.56 15.92 -19.78
CA ASN A 178 1.89 16.29 -18.53
C ASN A 178 0.42 15.86 -18.58
N PRO A 179 -0.14 15.36 -17.46
CA PRO A 179 -1.57 15.09 -17.36
C PRO A 179 -2.39 16.37 -17.45
N TYR A 180 -3.73 16.23 -17.50
CA TYR A 180 -4.69 17.34 -17.50
C TYR A 180 -4.39 18.42 -16.43
N VAL A 181 -4.79 19.66 -16.71
CA VAL A 181 -4.45 20.87 -15.93
C VAL A 181 -4.88 20.84 -14.45
N GLU A 182 -5.82 19.97 -14.07
CA GLU A 182 -6.33 19.87 -12.69
C GLU A 182 -5.48 18.94 -11.80
N CYS A 183 -4.47 18.28 -12.35
CA CYS A 183 -3.55 17.41 -11.64
C CYS A 183 -2.27 18.14 -11.24
N ILE A 184 -1.96 18.17 -9.96
CA ILE A 184 -0.76 18.82 -9.41
C ILE A 184 0.29 17.76 -9.16
N LYS A 185 1.50 17.93 -9.73
CA LYS A 185 2.63 17.02 -9.50
C LYS A 185 3.06 17.10 -8.02
N VAL A 186 3.28 15.93 -7.43
CA VAL A 186 3.69 15.79 -6.04
C VAL A 186 4.72 14.69 -5.89
N GLU A 187 5.33 14.65 -4.70
CA GLU A 187 6.04 13.49 -4.19
C GLU A 187 5.49 13.17 -2.80
N ILE A 188 5.57 11.91 -2.38
CA ILE A 188 5.01 11.47 -1.10
C ILE A 188 6.15 11.07 -0.17
N GLN A 189 6.16 11.62 1.04
CA GLN A 189 7.14 11.30 2.08
C GLN A 189 6.50 10.47 3.18
N ARG A 190 7.20 9.45 3.67
CA ARG A 190 6.82 8.78 4.92
C ARG A 190 7.52 9.40 6.13
N THR A 191 6.86 9.39 7.27
CA THR A 191 7.44 9.75 8.58
C THR A 191 6.97 8.74 9.62
N PHE A 192 7.90 8.03 10.25
CA PHE A 192 7.58 7.06 11.31
C PHE A 192 6.93 7.75 12.51
N VAL A 193 5.97 7.07 13.15
CA VAL A 193 5.26 7.56 14.34
C VAL A 193 5.78 6.94 15.63
#